data_AF-A0A7W1KRM2-F1
#
_entry.id   AF-A0A7W1KRM2-F1
#
_cell.length_a   1.000
_cell.length_b   1.000
_cell.length_c   1.000
_cell.angle_alpha   90.00
_cell.angle_beta   90.00
_cell.angle_gamma   90.00
#
_symmetry.space_group_name_H-M   'P 1'
#
loop_
_entity.id
_entity.type
_entity.pdbx_description
1 polymer ?
#
loop_
_entity_poly.entity_id
_entity_poly.type
_entity_poly.pdbx_seq_one_letter_code
_entity_poly.pdbx_strand_id
1 'polypeptide(L)'
;WRLSKTEQADLVWTTLFVRNTPLSEATRGVIHVLKTFDLDPLSPDLREAREFFRTQDIEEQIDRVIDVSCVSDVVMTNDPFDPEEQRVWESGVEIDPRFHAALRMDRLLNDWTNTVEKLMSQGYGVTTDARGKTASEARRFLDKWIARMNPLYMAVSLPDDFQYPDQDVRDRIIRDVVLTTSREHRLPFALMIGVRRSVNPALRLAGDGAGRADVRAVERICAENPDVNFLVTMLSRENQHDLCVAARKFANLMPFGCWWFLNNHSIVSEITRERLELLGPSFIPQHSDARVLEQLLYKWAHARSVIAESLYESYERLLTDGRRVTRVEIERDVARLFAGNFKQSVGMTEYPLEQVTV
;
A
#
# COMPACT_ATOMS: atom_id res chain seq x y z
N TRP A 1 -8.89 21.97 -14.63
CA TRP A 1 -9.94 21.25 -13.88
C TRP A 1 -11.37 21.79 -14.12
N ARG A 2 -11.65 22.49 -15.22
CA ARG A 2 -13.02 22.99 -15.53
C ARG A 2 -13.86 22.00 -16.35
N LEU A 3 -13.20 21.06 -17.02
CA LEU A 3 -13.85 19.98 -17.77
C LEU A 3 -14.52 18.99 -16.81
N SER A 4 -15.66 18.45 -17.21
CA SER A 4 -16.32 17.31 -16.58
C SER A 4 -15.44 16.05 -16.63
N LYS A 5 -15.79 15.02 -15.86
CA LYS A 5 -15.02 13.76 -15.85
C LYS A 5 -15.02 13.08 -17.24
N THR A 6 -16.15 13.14 -17.95
CA THR A 6 -16.31 12.64 -19.31
C THR A 6 -15.39 13.36 -20.28
N GLU A 7 -15.40 14.69 -20.29
CA GLU A 7 -14.54 15.50 -21.16
C GLU A 7 -13.04 15.33 -20.84
N GLN A 8 -12.70 15.18 -19.55
CA GLN A 8 -11.32 14.85 -19.15
C GLN A 8 -10.89 13.49 -19.72
N ALA A 9 -11.75 12.47 -19.61
CA ALA A 9 -11.47 11.14 -20.15
C ALA A 9 -11.33 11.15 -21.68
N ASP A 10 -12.20 11.88 -22.40
CA ASP A 10 -12.11 12.04 -23.86
C ASP A 10 -10.82 12.73 -24.29
N LEU A 11 -10.42 13.79 -23.58
CA LEU A 11 -9.17 14.49 -23.83
C LEU A 11 -7.95 13.59 -23.58
N VAL A 12 -7.96 12.83 -22.48
CA VAL A 12 -6.89 11.86 -22.15
C VAL A 12 -6.84 10.75 -23.21
N TRP A 13 -7.97 10.18 -23.61
CA TRP A 13 -8.05 9.12 -24.64
C TRP A 13 -7.50 9.61 -25.98
N THR A 14 -8.05 10.73 -26.46
CA THR A 14 -7.64 11.35 -27.73
C THR A 14 -6.14 11.65 -27.71
N THR A 15 -5.62 12.17 -26.59
CA THR A 15 -4.22 12.59 -26.52
C THR A 15 -3.28 11.40 -26.38
N LEU A 16 -3.54 10.45 -25.48
CA LEU A 16 -2.57 9.43 -25.09
C LEU A 16 -2.73 8.08 -25.82
N PHE A 17 -3.88 7.83 -26.45
CA PHE A 17 -4.19 6.55 -27.10
C PHE A 17 -4.42 6.69 -28.61
N VAL A 18 -5.06 7.77 -29.04
CA VAL A 18 -5.36 8.00 -30.47
C VAL A 18 -4.23 8.77 -31.17
N ARG A 19 -3.84 9.94 -30.64
CA ARG A 19 -2.79 10.77 -31.23
C ARG A 19 -1.38 10.26 -30.97
N ASN A 20 -1.22 9.41 -29.97
CA ASN A 20 0.06 8.84 -29.55
C ASN A 20 -0.09 7.34 -29.31
N THR A 21 0.98 6.59 -29.57
CA THR A 21 1.02 5.19 -29.16
C THR A 21 1.07 5.08 -27.63
N PRO A 22 0.18 4.32 -26.99
CA PRO A 22 0.03 4.25 -25.53
C PRO A 22 1.13 3.39 -24.84
N LEU A 23 2.39 3.82 -24.95
CA LEU A 23 3.57 3.05 -24.49
C LEU A 23 3.79 3.06 -22.96
N SER A 24 3.21 4.02 -22.24
CA SER A 24 3.44 4.13 -20.79
C SER A 24 2.76 3.00 -20.02
N GLU A 25 3.29 2.64 -18.85
CA GLU A 25 2.72 1.57 -18.02
C GLU A 25 1.26 1.87 -17.62
N ALA A 26 0.94 3.13 -17.32
CA ALA A 26 -0.42 3.55 -17.00
C ALA A 26 -1.39 3.37 -18.18
N THR A 27 -0.97 3.74 -19.40
CA THR A 27 -1.82 3.59 -20.60
C THR A 27 -1.95 2.12 -21.01
N ARG A 28 -0.87 1.33 -20.88
CA ARG A 28 -0.90 -0.12 -21.08
C ARG A 28 -1.86 -0.80 -20.09
N GLY A 29 -1.91 -0.34 -18.85
CA GLY A 29 -2.88 -0.81 -17.86
C GLY A 29 -4.33 -0.62 -18.30
N VAL A 30 -4.68 0.53 -18.88
CA VAL A 30 -6.03 0.77 -19.43
C VAL A 30 -6.33 -0.18 -20.60
N ILE A 31 -5.37 -0.41 -21.50
CA ILE A 31 -5.53 -1.39 -22.60
C ILE A 31 -5.79 -2.80 -22.05
N HIS A 32 -5.09 -3.20 -21.00
CA HIS A 32 -5.31 -4.49 -20.36
C HIS A 32 -6.74 -4.62 -19.82
N VAL A 33 -7.26 -3.56 -19.18
CA VAL A 33 -8.65 -3.51 -18.71
C VAL A 33 -9.62 -3.70 -19.87
N LEU A 34 -9.48 -2.93 -20.95
CA LEU A 34 -10.36 -3.04 -22.13
C LEU A 34 -10.32 -4.45 -22.72
N LYS A 35 -9.12 -5.00 -22.91
CA LYS A 35 -8.93 -6.38 -23.39
C LYS A 35 -9.62 -7.41 -22.49
N THR A 36 -9.60 -7.22 -21.17
CA THR A 36 -10.21 -8.16 -20.21
C THR A 36 -11.73 -8.20 -20.34
N PHE A 37 -12.34 -7.12 -20.80
CA PHE A 37 -13.78 -7.00 -21.03
C PHE A 37 -14.16 -7.14 -22.51
N ASP A 38 -13.26 -7.65 -23.35
CA ASP A 38 -13.46 -7.80 -24.80
C ASP A 38 -13.83 -6.49 -25.52
N LEU A 39 -13.35 -5.36 -25.01
CA LEU A 39 -13.53 -4.02 -25.61
C LEU A 39 -12.34 -3.67 -26.51
N ASP A 40 -12.60 -3.01 -27.64
CA ASP A 40 -11.56 -2.66 -28.61
C ASP A 40 -10.63 -1.53 -28.09
N PRO A 41 -9.34 -1.81 -27.80
CA PRO A 41 -8.40 -0.79 -27.38
C PRO A 41 -7.97 0.14 -28.52
N LEU A 42 -8.32 -0.17 -29.78
CA LEU A 42 -8.05 0.66 -30.96
C LEU A 42 -9.21 1.60 -31.32
N SER A 43 -10.32 1.55 -30.55
CA SER A 43 -11.47 2.42 -30.78
C SER A 43 -11.06 3.91 -30.76
N PRO A 44 -11.54 4.73 -31.71
CA PRO A 44 -11.22 6.15 -31.75
C PRO A 44 -11.84 6.95 -30.59
N ASP A 45 -12.81 6.37 -29.87
CA ASP A 45 -13.49 7.01 -28.75
C ASP A 45 -13.93 6.00 -27.66
N LEU A 46 -14.46 6.52 -26.56
CA LEU A 46 -14.83 5.74 -25.37
C LEU A 46 -16.32 5.34 -25.32
N ARG A 47 -17.10 5.49 -26.41
CA ARG A 47 -18.56 5.29 -26.35
C ARG A 47 -18.94 3.86 -26.01
N GLU A 48 -18.35 2.88 -26.68
CA GLU A 48 -18.62 1.45 -26.44
C GLU A 48 -18.25 1.04 -25.02
N ALA A 49 -17.03 1.39 -24.57
CA ALA A 49 -16.59 1.12 -23.21
C ALA A 49 -17.55 1.73 -22.16
N ARG A 50 -18.01 2.97 -22.39
CA ARG A 50 -18.99 3.62 -21.49
C ARG A 50 -20.35 2.93 -21.48
N GLU A 51 -20.80 2.41 -22.63
CA GLU A 51 -22.04 1.64 -22.69
C GLU A 51 -21.91 0.35 -21.88
N PHE A 52 -20.82 -0.39 -22.09
CA PHE A 52 -20.50 -1.59 -21.34
C PHE A 52 -20.56 -1.33 -19.83
N PHE A 53 -19.75 -0.39 -19.30
CA PHE A 53 -19.70 -0.14 -17.86
C PHE A 53 -20.99 0.41 -17.25
N ARG A 54 -21.87 1.05 -18.04
CA ARG A 54 -23.16 1.55 -17.53
C ARG A 54 -24.17 0.43 -17.29
N THR A 55 -24.01 -0.69 -17.98
CA THR A 55 -24.92 -1.84 -17.90
C THR A 55 -24.50 -2.86 -16.84
N GLN A 56 -23.33 -2.68 -16.21
CA GLN A 56 -22.85 -3.60 -15.17
C GLN A 56 -23.50 -3.27 -13.83
N ASP A 57 -23.87 -4.31 -13.09
CA ASP A 57 -24.15 -4.20 -11.66
C ASP A 57 -22.84 -4.07 -10.86
N ILE A 58 -22.83 -3.29 -9.80
CA ILE A 58 -21.61 -3.00 -9.04
C ILE A 58 -21.12 -4.22 -8.23
N GLU A 59 -22.03 -5.02 -7.69
CA GLU A 59 -21.68 -6.22 -6.90
C GLU A 59 -21.12 -7.29 -7.83
N GLU A 60 -21.79 -7.53 -8.96
CA GLU A 60 -21.30 -8.44 -10.01
C GLU A 60 -19.94 -7.99 -10.59
N GLN A 61 -19.74 -6.69 -10.76
CA GLN A 61 -18.47 -6.14 -11.26
C GLN A 61 -17.34 -6.31 -10.25
N ILE A 62 -17.62 -6.14 -8.95
CA ILE A 62 -16.67 -6.43 -7.86
C ILE A 62 -16.26 -7.91 -7.90
N ASP A 63 -17.23 -8.82 -7.94
CA ASP A 63 -16.99 -10.26 -8.02
C ASP A 63 -16.14 -10.61 -9.24
N ARG A 64 -16.53 -10.13 -10.41
CA ARG A 64 -15.79 -10.36 -11.66
C ARG A 64 -14.35 -9.85 -11.59
N VAL A 65 -14.12 -8.64 -11.07
CA VAL A 65 -12.77 -8.07 -10.99
C VAL A 65 -11.91 -8.83 -9.98
N ILE A 66 -12.46 -9.18 -8.82
CA ILE A 66 -11.75 -9.98 -7.79
C ILE A 66 -11.37 -11.35 -8.35
N ASP A 67 -12.30 -12.03 -8.99
CA ASP A 67 -12.09 -13.36 -9.57
C ASP A 67 -11.05 -13.34 -10.69
N VAL A 68 -11.18 -12.43 -11.66
CA VAL A 68 -10.25 -12.35 -12.81
C VAL A 68 -8.86 -11.89 -12.37
N SER A 69 -8.77 -11.00 -11.38
CA SER A 69 -7.48 -10.60 -10.82
C SER A 69 -6.88 -11.65 -9.87
N CYS A 70 -7.60 -12.73 -9.55
CA CYS A 70 -7.24 -13.74 -8.56
C CYS A 70 -6.82 -13.11 -7.21
N VAL A 71 -7.56 -12.09 -6.77
CA VAL A 71 -7.37 -11.46 -5.46
C VAL A 71 -8.32 -12.14 -4.49
N SER A 72 -7.84 -12.51 -3.30
CA SER A 72 -8.69 -13.07 -2.24
C SER A 72 -9.05 -12.04 -1.17
N ASP A 73 -8.11 -11.14 -0.88
CA ASP A 73 -8.21 -10.15 0.19
C ASP A 73 -7.77 -8.78 -0.35
N VAL A 74 -8.58 -7.74 -0.09
CA VAL A 74 -8.29 -6.34 -0.41
C VAL A 74 -8.16 -5.56 0.90
N VAL A 75 -7.00 -4.96 1.13
CA VAL A 75 -6.82 -4.05 2.27
C VAL A 75 -7.07 -2.62 1.81
N MET A 76 -8.09 -2.00 2.39
CA MET A 76 -8.50 -0.62 2.11
C MET A 76 -7.58 0.39 2.80
N THR A 77 -7.69 1.66 2.41
CA THR A 77 -7.11 2.78 3.16
C THR A 77 -8.26 3.59 3.73
N ASN A 78 -8.42 3.60 5.06
CA ASN A 78 -9.57 4.23 5.72
C ASN A 78 -9.13 5.43 6.55
N ASP A 79 -9.62 6.62 6.21
CA ASP A 79 -9.28 7.89 6.87
C ASP A 79 -10.41 8.30 7.83
N PRO A 80 -10.24 8.15 9.16
CA PRO A 80 -11.28 8.50 10.13
C PRO A 80 -11.54 10.02 10.23
N PHE A 81 -10.73 10.84 9.54
CA PHE A 81 -10.93 12.27 9.44
C PHE A 81 -11.61 12.69 8.13
N ASP A 82 -11.81 11.77 7.19
CA ASP A 82 -12.60 12.04 5.99
C ASP A 82 -14.11 12.02 6.34
N PRO A 83 -14.85 13.12 6.12
CA PRO A 83 -16.25 13.18 6.53
C PRO A 83 -17.18 12.23 5.78
N GLU A 84 -16.83 11.83 4.55
CA GLU A 84 -17.62 10.85 3.78
C GLU A 84 -17.38 9.45 4.33
N GLU A 85 -16.12 9.05 4.50
CA GLU A 85 -15.80 7.74 5.07
C GLU A 85 -16.26 7.60 6.52
N GLN A 86 -16.10 8.66 7.34
CA GLN A 86 -16.55 8.66 8.72
C GLN A 86 -18.04 8.34 8.83
N ARG A 87 -18.87 8.94 7.96
CA ARG A 87 -20.32 8.71 7.96
C ARG A 87 -20.67 7.26 7.62
N VAL A 88 -19.98 6.66 6.66
CA VAL A 88 -20.17 5.25 6.27
C VAL A 88 -19.85 4.30 7.44
N TRP A 89 -18.71 4.52 8.11
CA TRP A 89 -18.36 3.70 9.28
C TRP A 89 -19.31 3.93 10.47
N GLU A 90 -19.77 5.16 10.68
CA GLU A 90 -20.68 5.49 11.78
C GLU A 90 -22.10 4.98 11.58
N SER A 91 -22.52 4.68 10.34
CA SER A 91 -23.80 4.05 10.07
C SER A 91 -23.83 2.55 10.37
N GLY A 92 -22.70 1.94 10.74
CA GLY A 92 -22.61 0.50 11.00
C GLY A 92 -22.70 -0.34 9.73
N VAL A 93 -22.05 0.12 8.65
CA VAL A 93 -22.02 -0.58 7.35
C VAL A 93 -21.56 -2.04 7.51
N GLU A 94 -22.23 -2.95 6.80
CA GLU A 94 -21.79 -4.33 6.65
C GLU A 94 -20.66 -4.38 5.61
N ILE A 95 -19.53 -4.94 6.00
CA ILE A 95 -18.32 -4.99 5.17
C ILE A 95 -18.24 -6.37 4.52
N ASP A 96 -18.11 -6.39 3.19
CA ASP A 96 -17.79 -7.61 2.45
C ASP A 96 -16.51 -8.25 3.04
N PRO A 97 -16.51 -9.56 3.37
CA PRO A 97 -15.40 -10.23 4.06
C PRO A 97 -14.09 -10.24 3.28
N ARG A 98 -14.11 -9.94 1.97
CA ARG A 98 -12.90 -9.78 1.14
C ARG A 98 -12.21 -8.44 1.38
N PHE A 99 -12.88 -7.46 1.98
CA PHE A 99 -12.36 -6.12 2.23
C PHE A 99 -12.01 -5.92 3.70
N HIS A 100 -10.75 -5.57 3.94
CA HIS A 100 -10.18 -5.38 5.28
C HIS A 100 -9.79 -3.92 5.48
N ALA A 101 -9.97 -3.40 6.69
CA ALA A 101 -9.62 -2.01 6.97
C ALA A 101 -8.12 -1.83 7.25
N ALA A 102 -7.58 -0.66 6.89
CA ALA A 102 -6.33 -0.15 7.46
C ALA A 102 -6.50 1.31 7.88
N LEU A 103 -6.05 1.63 9.08
CA LEU A 103 -6.30 2.92 9.71
C LEU A 103 -5.27 3.97 9.27
N ARG A 104 -5.67 4.92 8.43
CA ARG A 104 -4.78 5.95 7.88
C ARG A 104 -4.55 7.10 8.86
N MET A 105 -3.27 7.39 9.12
CA MET A 105 -2.78 8.33 10.13
C MET A 105 -2.14 9.61 9.56
N ASP A 106 -2.18 9.81 8.23
CA ASP A 106 -1.58 10.98 7.58
C ASP A 106 -1.99 12.32 8.21
N ARG A 107 -3.29 12.54 8.48
CA ARG A 107 -3.74 13.82 9.06
C ARG A 107 -3.27 13.99 10.50
N LEU A 108 -3.33 12.91 11.28
CA LEU A 108 -2.86 12.88 12.66
C LEU A 108 -1.36 13.21 12.77
N LEU A 109 -0.54 12.70 11.85
CA LEU A 109 0.92 12.79 11.93
C LEU A 109 1.53 13.94 11.12
N ASN A 110 0.94 14.30 9.99
CA ASN A 110 1.50 15.32 9.08
C ASN A 110 0.69 16.62 9.05
N ASP A 111 -0.51 16.64 9.62
CA ASP A 111 -1.41 17.79 9.62
C ASP A 111 -2.01 18.04 11.02
N TRP A 112 -1.17 17.90 12.06
CA TRP A 112 -1.60 17.98 13.46
C TRP A 112 -2.32 19.29 13.77
N THR A 113 -1.78 20.42 13.31
CA THR A 113 -2.34 21.77 13.55
C THR A 113 -3.82 21.85 13.16
N ASN A 114 -4.19 21.35 11.98
CA ASN A 114 -5.59 21.35 11.52
C ASN A 114 -6.40 20.19 12.13
N THR A 115 -5.75 19.09 12.49
CA THR A 115 -6.40 17.91 13.07
C THR A 115 -6.84 18.14 14.51
N VAL A 116 -6.10 18.96 15.28
CA VAL A 116 -6.43 19.33 16.66
C VAL A 116 -7.82 19.95 16.78
N GLU A 117 -8.19 20.88 15.89
CA GLU A 117 -9.50 21.52 15.91
C GLU A 117 -10.63 20.50 15.70
N LYS A 118 -10.42 19.54 14.78
CA LYS A 118 -11.37 18.46 14.53
C LYS A 118 -11.51 17.55 15.75
N LEU A 119 -10.41 17.16 16.38
CA LEU A 119 -10.43 16.36 17.60
C LEU A 119 -11.14 17.09 18.75
N MET A 120 -10.85 18.38 18.96
CA MET A 120 -11.53 19.18 19.99
C MET A 120 -13.04 19.28 19.76
N SER A 121 -13.47 19.54 18.52
CA SER A 121 -14.90 19.59 18.18
C SER A 121 -15.63 18.26 18.36
N GLN A 122 -14.90 17.13 18.33
CA GLN A 122 -15.41 15.80 18.65
C GLN A 122 -15.29 15.45 20.15
N GLY A 123 -14.87 16.39 20.99
CA GLY A 123 -14.77 16.23 22.43
C GLY A 123 -13.49 15.54 22.92
N TYR A 124 -12.41 15.54 22.14
CA TYR A 124 -11.09 15.06 22.58
C TYR A 124 -10.25 16.20 23.15
N GLY A 125 -9.76 16.04 24.38
CA GLY A 125 -8.97 17.05 25.11
C GLY A 125 -7.50 17.13 24.69
N VAL A 126 -7.25 17.39 23.40
CA VAL A 126 -5.89 17.50 22.82
C VAL A 126 -5.40 18.96 22.80
N THR A 127 -4.10 19.17 22.63
CA THR A 127 -3.46 20.50 22.50
C THR A 127 -2.56 20.57 21.26
N THR A 128 -2.37 21.79 20.73
CA THR A 128 -1.55 22.02 19.52
C THR A 128 -0.09 21.62 19.72
N ASP A 129 0.44 21.79 20.93
CA ASP A 129 1.79 21.36 21.28
C ASP A 129 1.90 19.86 21.57
N ALA A 130 0.81 19.09 21.52
CA ALA A 130 0.78 17.67 21.84
C ALA A 130 1.33 17.30 23.22
N ARG A 131 1.01 18.10 24.25
CA ARG A 131 1.41 17.85 25.64
C ARG A 131 0.22 17.54 26.55
N GLY A 132 0.51 17.28 27.82
CA GLY A 132 -0.49 17.02 28.84
C GLY A 132 -1.33 15.79 28.53
N LYS A 133 -2.65 15.97 28.47
CA LYS A 133 -3.60 14.87 28.18
C LYS A 133 -3.72 14.51 26.69
N THR A 134 -2.98 15.18 25.81
CA THR A 134 -3.07 14.94 24.37
C THR A 134 -2.86 13.47 24.03
N ALA A 135 -1.81 12.84 24.57
CA ALA A 135 -1.51 11.46 24.24
C ALA A 135 -2.66 10.52 24.62
N SER A 136 -3.22 10.65 25.83
CA SER A 136 -4.37 9.84 26.26
C SER A 136 -5.63 10.09 25.43
N GLU A 137 -5.91 11.34 25.05
CA GLU A 137 -7.10 11.70 24.28
C GLU A 137 -6.98 11.30 22.81
N ALA A 138 -5.79 11.43 22.21
CA ALA A 138 -5.51 10.93 20.87
C ALA A 138 -5.57 9.39 20.81
N ARG A 139 -5.06 8.70 21.84
CA ARG A 139 -5.24 7.23 21.95
C ARG A 139 -6.72 6.85 22.10
N ARG A 140 -7.50 7.57 22.91
CA ARG A 140 -8.95 7.35 23.03
C ARG A 140 -9.67 7.50 21.68
N PHE A 141 -9.21 8.42 20.82
CA PHE A 141 -9.69 8.52 19.45
C PHE A 141 -9.33 7.28 18.63
N LEU A 142 -8.08 6.82 18.69
CA LEU A 142 -7.65 5.60 17.99
C LEU A 142 -8.39 4.37 18.49
N ASP A 143 -8.57 4.20 19.80
CA ASP A 143 -9.32 3.09 20.40
C ASP A 143 -10.75 3.00 19.85
N LYS A 144 -11.45 4.14 19.73
CA LYS A 144 -12.79 4.21 19.13
C LYS A 144 -12.78 3.66 17.69
N TRP A 145 -11.79 4.07 16.91
CA TRP A 145 -11.70 3.69 15.49
C TRP A 145 -11.18 2.28 15.26
N ILE A 146 -10.25 1.80 16.10
CA ILE A 146 -9.80 0.42 16.11
C ILE A 146 -10.96 -0.52 16.45
N ALA A 147 -11.73 -0.22 17.50
CA ALA A 147 -12.89 -1.01 17.87
C ALA A 147 -13.97 -1.04 16.78
N ARG A 148 -14.05 -0.01 15.94
CA ARG A 148 -15.03 0.10 14.85
C ARG A 148 -14.58 -0.56 13.56
N MET A 149 -13.34 -0.33 13.15
CA MET A 149 -12.81 -0.76 11.85
C MET A 149 -12.15 -2.14 11.91
N ASN A 150 -11.71 -2.57 13.10
CA ASN A 150 -10.86 -3.74 13.29
C ASN A 150 -9.70 -3.78 12.27
N PRO A 151 -8.87 -2.72 12.20
CA PRO A 151 -7.89 -2.56 11.12
C PRO A 151 -6.77 -3.60 11.23
N LEU A 152 -6.22 -4.01 10.08
CA LEU A 152 -5.07 -4.92 10.05
C LEU A 152 -3.74 -4.23 10.40
N TYR A 153 -3.65 -2.93 10.18
CA TYR A 153 -2.51 -2.09 10.54
C TYR A 153 -2.90 -0.61 10.59
N MET A 154 -2.05 0.20 11.21
CA MET A 154 -2.10 1.66 11.11
C MET A 154 -1.09 2.14 10.08
N ALA A 155 -1.42 3.11 9.23
CA ALA A 155 -0.57 3.50 8.10
C ALA A 155 -0.33 5.00 8.00
N VAL A 156 0.87 5.41 7.58
CA VAL A 156 1.19 6.81 7.29
C VAL A 156 2.07 6.94 6.06
N SER A 157 1.76 7.92 5.21
CA SER A 157 2.72 8.43 4.22
C SER A 157 3.60 9.51 4.82
N LEU A 158 4.93 9.36 4.76
CA LEU A 158 5.90 10.29 5.35
C LEU A 158 6.74 10.98 4.26
N PRO A 159 7.15 12.23 4.47
CA PRO A 159 7.98 12.96 3.53
C PRO A 159 9.39 12.38 3.44
N ASP A 160 10.16 12.81 2.44
CA ASP A 160 11.54 12.39 2.25
C ASP A 160 12.52 12.99 3.27
N ASP A 161 12.11 14.02 3.99
CA ASP A 161 12.87 14.61 5.11
C ASP A 161 12.53 13.99 6.47
N PHE A 162 11.72 12.93 6.52
CA PHE A 162 11.33 12.27 7.76
C PHE A 162 12.53 11.86 8.63
N GLN A 163 12.51 12.29 9.89
CA GLN A 163 13.45 11.89 10.94
C GLN A 163 12.70 11.22 12.09
N TYR A 164 13.41 10.33 12.78
CA TYR A 164 12.97 9.72 14.03
C TYR A 164 14.21 9.37 14.87
N PRO A 165 14.32 9.81 16.14
CA PRO A 165 13.56 10.90 16.73
C PRO A 165 13.81 12.24 16.01
N ASP A 166 12.87 13.16 16.12
CA ASP A 166 12.94 14.53 15.56
C ASP A 166 12.61 15.61 16.61
N GLN A 167 12.15 15.19 17.81
CA GLN A 167 11.77 16.06 18.94
C GLN A 167 10.66 17.08 18.63
N ASP A 168 9.98 16.91 17.50
CA ASP A 168 8.86 17.74 17.08
C ASP A 168 7.52 17.18 17.60
N VAL A 169 6.41 17.71 17.08
CA VAL A 169 5.08 17.22 17.44
C VAL A 169 4.82 15.83 16.85
N ARG A 170 5.25 15.57 15.62
CA ARG A 170 5.05 14.29 14.95
C ARG A 170 5.78 13.16 15.68
N ASP A 171 7.03 13.35 16.08
CA ASP A 171 7.81 12.41 16.89
C ASP A 171 7.09 12.08 18.21
N ARG A 172 6.56 13.10 18.91
CA ARG A 172 5.78 12.89 20.13
C ARG A 172 4.50 12.09 19.90
N ILE A 173 3.74 12.40 18.84
CA ILE A 173 2.55 11.62 18.50
C ILE A 173 2.94 10.19 18.10
N ILE A 174 4.02 9.99 17.34
CA ILE A 174 4.52 8.65 17.01
C ILE A 174 4.85 7.87 18.29
N ARG A 175 5.65 8.45 19.19
CA ARG A 175 6.12 7.80 20.42
C ARG A 175 4.99 7.52 21.42
N ASP A 176 4.25 8.55 21.79
CA ASP A 176 3.33 8.49 22.92
C ASP A 176 1.95 7.97 22.53
N VAL A 177 1.56 8.11 21.25
CA VAL A 177 0.25 7.71 20.74
C VAL A 177 0.36 6.48 19.87
N VAL A 178 1.01 6.56 18.72
CA VAL A 178 0.96 5.51 17.69
C VAL A 178 1.65 4.24 18.15
N LEU A 179 2.91 4.34 18.61
CA LEU A 179 3.68 3.17 19.06
C LEU A 179 3.08 2.53 20.32
N THR A 180 2.54 3.34 21.24
CA THR A 180 1.79 2.83 22.40
C THR A 180 0.54 2.05 21.96
N THR A 181 -0.25 2.63 21.05
CA THR A 181 -1.46 2.00 20.50
C THR A 181 -1.13 0.73 19.73
N SER A 182 -0.07 0.72 18.92
CA SER A 182 0.42 -0.46 18.21
C SER A 182 0.72 -1.62 19.15
N ARG A 183 1.33 -1.35 20.31
CA ARG A 183 1.61 -2.38 21.32
C ARG A 183 0.35 -2.91 21.98
N GLU A 184 -0.50 -2.00 22.45
CA GLU A 184 -1.73 -2.33 23.18
C GLU A 184 -2.69 -3.17 22.32
N HIS A 185 -2.80 -2.85 21.03
CA HIS A 185 -3.69 -3.53 20.08
C HIS A 185 -3.00 -4.57 19.18
N ARG A 186 -1.68 -4.76 19.33
CA ARG A 186 -0.85 -5.63 18.46
C ARG A 186 -0.99 -5.32 16.97
N LEU A 187 -1.09 -4.04 16.63
CA LEU A 187 -1.23 -3.56 15.27
C LEU A 187 0.13 -3.14 14.69
N PRO A 188 0.55 -3.69 13.54
CA PRO A 188 1.71 -3.18 12.84
C PRO A 188 1.56 -1.70 12.47
N PHE A 189 2.69 -1.01 12.39
CA PHE A 189 2.75 0.37 11.92
C PHE A 189 3.38 0.42 10.53
N ALA A 190 2.57 0.74 9.52
CA ALA A 190 2.96 0.84 8.13
C ALA A 190 3.49 2.23 7.78
N LEU A 191 4.72 2.31 7.27
CA LEU A 191 5.41 3.53 6.88
C LEU A 191 5.61 3.55 5.35
N MET A 192 5.01 4.52 4.68
CA MET A 192 5.21 4.77 3.24
C MET A 192 6.03 6.05 3.07
N ILE A 193 7.35 5.93 2.90
CA ILE A 193 8.29 7.06 3.09
C ILE A 193 8.82 7.59 1.75
N GLY A 194 8.90 8.91 1.60
CA GLY A 194 9.63 9.56 0.50
C GLY A 194 8.79 10.47 -0.40
N VAL A 195 7.53 10.76 -0.05
CA VAL A 195 6.67 11.63 -0.87
C VAL A 195 6.98 13.11 -0.66
N ARG A 196 7.21 13.85 -1.75
CA ARG A 196 7.26 15.32 -1.72
C ARG A 196 5.91 15.87 -2.13
N ARG A 197 5.10 16.31 -1.16
CA ARG A 197 3.73 16.75 -1.42
C ARG A 197 3.72 18.05 -2.21
N SER A 198 2.82 18.14 -3.20
CA SER A 198 2.49 19.38 -3.92
C SER A 198 3.70 20.13 -4.53
N VAL A 199 4.65 19.40 -5.12
CA VAL A 199 5.73 19.99 -5.93
C VAL A 199 5.16 20.80 -7.10
N ASN A 200 4.03 20.35 -7.66
CA ASN A 200 3.21 21.12 -8.59
C ASN A 200 1.74 21.19 -8.11
N PRO A 201 1.37 22.20 -7.31
CA PRO A 201 0.03 22.30 -6.73
C PRO A 201 -1.10 22.38 -7.76
N ALA A 202 -0.83 22.88 -8.96
CA ALA A 202 -1.83 22.98 -10.02
C ALA A 202 -2.33 21.61 -10.49
N LEU A 203 -1.56 20.54 -10.28
CA LEU A 203 -1.89 19.16 -10.63
C LEU A 203 -2.65 18.42 -9.52
N ARG A 204 -2.90 19.05 -8.37
CA ARG A 204 -3.63 18.44 -7.24
C ARG A 204 -2.99 17.09 -6.84
N LEU A 205 -3.75 15.99 -6.86
CA LEU A 205 -3.27 14.65 -6.52
C LEU A 205 -2.13 14.13 -7.43
N ALA A 206 -1.98 14.67 -8.64
CA ALA A 206 -0.89 14.33 -9.55
C ALA A 206 0.34 15.26 -9.39
N GLY A 207 0.30 16.18 -8.42
CA GLY A 207 1.34 17.19 -8.19
C GLY A 207 2.43 16.79 -7.20
N ASP A 208 2.34 15.58 -6.65
CA ASP A 208 3.33 15.05 -5.72
C ASP A 208 4.56 14.53 -6.48
N GLY A 209 5.73 14.67 -5.85
CA GLY A 209 7.00 14.11 -6.30
C GLY A 209 7.56 13.08 -5.32
N ALA A 210 8.81 12.69 -5.54
CA ALA A 210 9.55 11.76 -4.68
C ALA A 210 10.90 12.33 -4.28
N GLY A 211 11.42 11.87 -3.14
CA GLY A 211 12.78 12.14 -2.67
C GLY A 211 13.36 10.97 -1.90
N ARG A 212 14.69 10.91 -1.83
CA ARG A 212 15.44 9.93 -1.04
C ARG A 212 15.33 10.30 0.44
N ALA A 213 14.94 9.34 1.28
CA ALA A 213 14.89 9.51 2.74
C ALA A 213 16.04 8.80 3.45
N ASP A 214 16.28 9.14 4.71
CA ASP A 214 17.29 8.50 5.55
C ASP A 214 16.76 7.18 6.13
N VAL A 215 17.25 6.04 5.62
CA VAL A 215 16.85 4.70 6.10
C VAL A 215 17.20 4.49 7.58
N ARG A 216 18.16 5.23 8.13
CA ARG A 216 18.51 5.15 9.56
C ARG A 216 17.35 5.56 10.47
N ALA A 217 16.38 6.35 9.99
CA ALA A 217 15.16 6.61 10.75
C ALA A 217 14.33 5.33 10.96
N VAL A 218 14.26 4.48 9.93
CA VAL A 218 13.61 3.15 10.00
C VAL A 218 14.39 2.21 10.92
N GLU A 219 15.72 2.20 10.83
CA GLU A 219 16.55 1.38 11.71
C GLU A 219 16.36 1.75 13.18
N ARG A 220 16.35 3.06 13.51
CA ARG A 220 16.15 3.54 14.88
C ARG A 220 14.76 3.21 15.42
N ILE A 221 13.70 3.42 14.65
CA ILE A 221 12.34 3.09 15.12
C ILE A 221 12.17 1.57 15.31
N CYS A 222 12.77 0.74 14.46
CA CYS A 222 12.75 -0.71 14.64
C CYS A 222 13.53 -1.15 15.89
N ALA A 223 14.73 -0.58 16.09
CA ALA A 223 15.61 -0.92 17.22
C ALA A 223 15.02 -0.51 18.59
N GLU A 224 14.38 0.66 18.66
CA GLU A 224 13.76 1.16 19.89
C GLU A 224 12.44 0.47 20.23
N ASN A 225 11.81 -0.21 19.27
CA ASN A 225 10.48 -0.82 19.41
C ASN A 225 10.47 -2.26 18.91
N PRO A 226 11.27 -3.17 19.51
CA PRO A 226 11.41 -4.56 19.04
C PRO A 226 10.11 -5.38 19.15
N ASP A 227 9.15 -4.89 19.92
CA ASP A 227 7.83 -5.48 20.15
C ASP A 227 6.75 -4.98 19.19
N VAL A 228 7.07 -4.04 18.29
CA VAL A 228 6.17 -3.52 17.26
C VAL A 228 6.65 -3.97 15.88
N ASN A 229 5.73 -4.51 15.08
CA ASN A 229 5.98 -4.84 13.68
C ASN A 229 5.84 -3.60 12.79
N PHE A 230 6.76 -3.43 11.84
CA PHE A 230 6.79 -2.34 10.88
C PHE A 230 6.66 -2.87 9.47
N LEU A 231 5.67 -2.37 8.73
CA LEU A 231 5.54 -2.61 7.29
C LEU A 231 6.12 -1.39 6.58
N VAL A 232 7.16 -1.53 5.76
CA VAL A 232 7.82 -0.36 5.16
C VAL A 232 7.90 -0.47 3.65
N THR A 233 7.47 0.61 2.98
CA THR A 233 7.75 0.85 1.56
C THR A 233 8.36 2.24 1.41
N MET A 234 9.33 2.39 0.52
CA MET A 234 9.99 3.68 0.26
C MET A 234 9.81 4.07 -1.20
N LEU A 235 9.67 5.37 -1.49
CA LEU A 235 9.29 5.88 -2.81
C LEU A 235 10.48 6.14 -3.75
N SER A 236 11.67 6.37 -3.20
CA SER A 236 12.90 6.56 -3.98
C SER A 236 13.50 5.22 -4.36
N ARG A 237 13.95 5.11 -5.62
CA ARG A 237 14.67 3.95 -6.13
C ARG A 237 15.99 3.76 -5.38
N GLU A 238 16.64 4.86 -5.01
CA GLU A 238 17.93 4.90 -4.31
C GLU A 238 17.83 4.43 -2.85
N ASN A 239 16.63 4.26 -2.30
CA ASN A 239 16.43 3.72 -0.96
C ASN A 239 16.30 2.19 -0.89
N GLN A 240 16.07 1.52 -2.02
CA GLN A 240 15.59 0.12 -2.00
C GLN A 240 16.65 -0.84 -1.47
N HIS A 241 17.91 -0.67 -1.89
CA HIS A 241 19.03 -1.48 -1.39
C HIS A 241 19.22 -1.33 0.12
N ASP A 242 19.30 -0.08 0.59
CA ASP A 242 19.49 0.22 2.01
C ASP A 242 18.33 -0.36 2.86
N LEU A 243 17.09 -0.32 2.36
CA LEU A 243 15.93 -0.94 3.01
C LEU A 243 16.06 -2.47 3.09
N CYS A 244 16.55 -3.14 2.04
CA CYS A 244 16.83 -4.57 2.07
C CYS A 244 17.89 -4.91 3.13
N VAL A 245 18.97 -4.11 3.22
CA VAL A 245 20.02 -4.31 4.22
C VAL A 245 19.46 -4.11 5.64
N ALA A 246 18.64 -3.09 5.87
CA ALA A 246 17.97 -2.87 7.15
C ALA A 246 17.06 -4.05 7.53
N ALA A 247 16.28 -4.58 6.60
CA ALA A 247 15.41 -5.75 6.84
C ALA A 247 16.20 -7.01 7.23
N ARG A 248 17.47 -7.15 6.80
CA ARG A 248 18.37 -8.21 7.28
C ARG A 248 18.82 -8.03 8.74
N LYS A 249 18.58 -6.87 9.35
CA LYS A 249 18.96 -6.57 10.74
C LYS A 249 17.80 -6.64 11.71
N PHE A 250 16.59 -6.35 11.24
CA PHE A 250 15.41 -6.17 12.10
C PHE A 250 14.31 -7.16 11.72
N ALA A 251 14.07 -8.17 12.57
CA ALA A 251 13.03 -9.18 12.35
C ALA A 251 11.61 -8.59 12.39
N ASN A 252 11.45 -7.42 13.02
CA ASN A 252 10.21 -6.65 13.06
C ASN A 252 10.05 -5.67 11.89
N LEU A 253 10.91 -5.72 10.86
CA LEU A 253 10.83 -4.91 9.65
C LEU A 253 10.46 -5.77 8.43
N MET A 254 9.28 -5.51 7.86
CA MET A 254 8.78 -6.18 6.66
C MET A 254 8.72 -5.21 5.48
N PRO A 255 9.68 -5.26 4.54
CA PRO A 255 9.56 -4.52 3.28
C PRO A 255 8.37 -5.02 2.48
N PHE A 256 7.56 -4.10 1.96
CA PHE A 256 6.44 -4.44 1.11
C PHE A 256 6.37 -3.58 -0.15
N GLY A 257 5.96 -4.18 -1.26
CA GLY A 257 5.52 -3.42 -2.43
C GLY A 257 6.59 -2.78 -3.30
N CYS A 258 6.16 -2.32 -4.46
CA CYS A 258 6.85 -1.34 -5.30
C CYS A 258 5.93 -0.13 -5.47
N TRP A 259 6.05 0.82 -4.55
CA TRP A 259 5.06 1.89 -4.40
C TRP A 259 5.13 2.96 -5.50
N TRP A 260 3.97 3.29 -6.08
CA TRP A 260 3.74 4.45 -6.94
C TRP A 260 4.75 4.62 -8.08
N PHE A 261 5.72 5.54 -7.97
CA PHE A 261 6.73 5.76 -9.02
C PHE A 261 7.65 4.55 -9.25
N LEU A 262 7.70 3.63 -8.29
CA LEU A 262 8.43 2.36 -8.41
C LEU A 262 7.58 1.25 -9.04
N ASN A 263 6.28 1.47 -9.27
CA ASN A 263 5.38 0.50 -9.88
C ASN A 263 5.48 0.53 -11.42
N ASN A 264 6.69 0.35 -11.93
CA ASN A 264 7.03 0.28 -13.34
C ASN A 264 7.83 -1.00 -13.59
N HIS A 265 7.59 -1.70 -14.70
CA HIS A 265 8.16 -3.02 -15.00
C HIS A 265 9.66 -3.16 -14.69
N SER A 266 10.49 -2.24 -15.19
CA SER A 266 11.94 -2.26 -14.97
C SER A 266 12.33 -2.15 -13.51
N ILE A 267 11.65 -1.28 -12.75
CA ILE A 267 11.95 -1.01 -11.34
C ILE A 267 11.42 -2.15 -10.45
N VAL A 268 10.21 -2.66 -10.72
CA VAL A 268 9.67 -3.83 -10.02
C VAL A 268 10.59 -5.03 -10.18
N SER A 269 11.14 -5.23 -11.39
CA SER A 269 12.07 -6.30 -11.69
C SER A 269 13.37 -6.17 -10.89
N GLU A 270 13.98 -4.98 -10.88
CA GLU A 270 15.18 -4.66 -10.09
C GLU A 270 14.97 -4.89 -8.59
N ILE A 271 13.92 -4.29 -8.01
CA ILE A 271 13.61 -4.39 -6.57
C ILE A 271 13.32 -5.85 -6.16
N THR A 272 12.57 -6.58 -6.97
CA THR A 272 12.22 -7.97 -6.65
C THR A 272 13.44 -8.87 -6.66
N ARG A 273 14.33 -8.73 -7.66
CA ARG A 273 15.59 -9.51 -7.72
C ARG A 273 16.47 -9.21 -6.52
N GLU A 274 16.69 -7.94 -6.21
CA GLU A 274 17.52 -7.55 -5.06
C GLU A 274 16.96 -8.09 -3.74
N ARG A 275 15.63 -8.01 -3.53
CA ARG A 275 14.98 -8.55 -2.34
C ARG A 275 15.11 -10.07 -2.27
N LEU A 276 14.95 -10.79 -3.37
CA LEU A 276 15.17 -12.24 -3.39
C LEU A 276 16.63 -12.60 -3.05
N GLU A 277 17.60 -11.86 -3.59
CA GLU A 277 19.03 -12.08 -3.34
C GLU A 277 19.43 -11.78 -1.88
N LEU A 278 18.85 -10.75 -1.26
CA LEU A 278 19.19 -10.32 0.10
C LEU A 278 18.32 -10.93 1.19
N LEU A 279 17.07 -11.30 0.90
CA LEU A 279 16.07 -11.70 1.88
C LEU A 279 15.49 -13.09 1.62
N GLY A 280 15.73 -13.70 0.45
CA GLY A 280 14.97 -14.88 0.03
C GLY A 280 13.47 -14.55 -0.04
N PRO A 281 12.56 -15.47 0.31
CA PRO A 281 11.12 -15.24 0.21
C PRO A 281 10.50 -14.54 1.45
N SER A 282 11.27 -13.80 2.26
CA SER A 282 10.79 -13.18 3.51
C SER A 282 10.42 -11.69 3.38
N PHE A 283 9.77 -11.31 2.28
CA PHE A 283 9.26 -9.96 2.02
C PHE A 283 7.92 -10.01 1.27
N ILE A 284 7.23 -8.88 1.14
CA ILE A 284 6.00 -8.79 0.33
C ILE A 284 6.35 -8.09 -1.00
N PRO A 285 6.26 -8.76 -2.17
CA PRO A 285 6.82 -8.23 -3.40
C PRO A 285 6.03 -7.07 -3.99
N GLN A 286 4.70 -7.05 -3.80
CA GLN A 286 3.84 -6.06 -4.45
C GLN A 286 2.59 -5.68 -3.64
N HIS A 287 2.09 -4.47 -3.90
CA HIS A 287 0.69 -4.06 -3.66
C HIS A 287 0.18 -3.25 -4.87
N SER A 288 -1.14 -3.14 -5.07
CA SER A 288 -1.69 -2.50 -6.26
C SER A 288 -1.76 -0.97 -6.18
N ASP A 289 -2.05 -0.43 -4.99
CA ASP A 289 -2.43 0.97 -4.77
C ASP A 289 -3.58 1.39 -5.72
N ALA A 290 -4.52 0.46 -5.96
CA ALA A 290 -5.62 0.64 -6.89
C ALA A 290 -6.58 1.73 -6.37
N ARG A 291 -6.84 2.73 -7.19
CA ARG A 291 -7.80 3.83 -6.94
C ARG A 291 -9.10 3.70 -7.74
N VAL A 292 -9.11 2.77 -8.69
CA VAL A 292 -10.25 2.37 -9.50
C VAL A 292 -10.25 0.85 -9.53
N LEU A 293 -11.41 0.23 -9.32
CA LEU A 293 -11.57 -1.22 -9.13
C LEU A 293 -10.84 -2.05 -10.20
N GLU A 294 -11.07 -1.74 -11.48
CA GLU A 294 -10.50 -2.46 -12.62
C GLU A 294 -8.97 -2.39 -12.70
N GLN A 295 -8.33 -1.50 -11.94
CA GLN A 295 -6.87 -1.45 -11.89
C GLN A 295 -6.29 -2.74 -11.29
N LEU A 296 -7.04 -3.47 -10.45
CA LEU A 296 -6.60 -4.76 -9.93
C LEU A 296 -6.25 -5.75 -11.05
N LEU A 297 -6.98 -5.71 -12.17
CA LEU A 297 -6.77 -6.59 -13.32
C LEU A 297 -5.34 -6.48 -13.85
N TYR A 298 -4.93 -5.27 -14.25
CA TYR A 298 -3.61 -5.08 -14.83
C TYR A 298 -2.51 -5.03 -13.78
N LYS A 299 -2.76 -4.45 -12.60
CA LYS A 299 -1.74 -4.33 -11.54
C LYS A 299 -1.23 -5.70 -11.12
N TRP A 300 -2.13 -6.65 -10.87
CA TRP A 300 -1.74 -8.00 -10.48
C TRP A 300 -1.23 -8.83 -11.66
N ALA A 301 -1.85 -8.75 -12.83
CA ALA A 301 -1.35 -9.47 -14.01
C ALA A 301 0.08 -9.05 -14.39
N HIS A 302 0.36 -7.74 -14.45
CA HIS A 302 1.68 -7.23 -14.80
C HIS A 302 2.71 -7.54 -13.71
N ALA A 303 2.37 -7.33 -12.43
CA ALA A 303 3.29 -7.64 -11.35
C ALA A 303 3.63 -9.13 -11.26
N ARG A 304 2.64 -10.03 -11.39
CA ARG A 304 2.87 -11.48 -11.36
C ARG A 304 3.80 -11.91 -12.48
N SER A 305 3.68 -11.36 -13.69
CA SER A 305 4.59 -11.64 -14.79
C SER A 305 6.04 -11.32 -14.42
N VAL A 306 6.30 -10.10 -13.91
CA VAL A 306 7.65 -9.66 -13.54
C VAL A 306 8.21 -10.45 -12.37
N ILE A 307 7.40 -10.74 -11.36
CA ILE A 307 7.81 -11.49 -10.17
C ILE A 307 8.11 -12.96 -10.55
N ALA A 308 7.31 -13.55 -11.44
CA ALA A 308 7.54 -14.91 -11.92
C ALA A 308 8.86 -15.04 -12.68
N GLU A 309 9.23 -14.04 -13.49
CA GLU A 309 10.56 -13.98 -14.15
C GLU A 309 11.70 -13.95 -13.12
N SER A 310 11.61 -13.06 -12.11
CA SER A 310 12.63 -12.96 -11.05
C SER A 310 12.75 -14.24 -10.21
N LEU A 311 11.62 -14.92 -9.95
CA LEU A 311 11.61 -16.23 -9.26
C LEU A 311 12.21 -17.32 -10.12
N TYR A 312 11.86 -17.38 -11.40
CA TYR A 312 12.41 -18.34 -12.36
C TYR A 312 13.95 -18.25 -12.37
N GLU A 313 14.50 -17.05 -12.53
CA GLU A 313 15.96 -16.84 -12.53
C GLU A 313 16.60 -17.28 -11.21
N SER A 314 15.95 -17.03 -10.08
CA SER A 314 16.44 -17.42 -8.76
C SER A 314 16.48 -18.95 -8.60
N TYR A 315 15.45 -19.65 -9.05
CA TYR A 315 15.40 -21.12 -9.03
C TYR A 315 16.36 -21.75 -10.05
N GLU A 316 16.52 -21.14 -11.22
CA GLU A 316 17.46 -21.59 -12.26
C GLU A 316 18.91 -21.55 -11.75
N ARG A 317 19.28 -20.52 -10.98
CA ARG A 317 20.60 -20.46 -10.31
C ARG A 317 20.80 -21.63 -9.35
N LEU A 318 19.80 -21.96 -8.51
CA LEU A 318 19.87 -23.12 -7.62
C LEU A 318 20.06 -24.44 -8.39
N LEU A 319 19.32 -24.61 -9.48
CA LEU A 319 19.44 -25.78 -10.35
C LEU A 319 20.84 -25.89 -10.98
N THR A 320 21.38 -24.77 -11.46
CA THR A 320 22.73 -24.68 -12.02
C THR A 320 23.79 -25.06 -11.00
N ASP A 321 23.60 -24.66 -9.74
CA ASP A 321 24.48 -24.99 -8.61
C ASP A 321 24.27 -26.43 -8.08
N GLY A 322 23.38 -27.20 -8.70
CA GLY A 322 23.13 -28.62 -8.37
C GLY A 322 22.05 -28.84 -7.30
N ARG A 323 21.37 -27.80 -6.82
CA ARG A 323 20.23 -27.93 -5.90
C ARG A 323 18.93 -28.06 -6.69
N ARG A 324 18.34 -29.26 -6.64
CA ARG A 324 17.00 -29.51 -7.19
C ARG A 324 15.94 -28.66 -6.49
N VAL A 325 15.05 -28.07 -7.27
CA VAL A 325 13.86 -27.34 -6.81
C VAL A 325 12.62 -28.14 -7.17
N THR A 326 11.73 -28.35 -6.21
CA THR A 326 10.48 -29.10 -6.38
C THR A 326 9.29 -28.15 -6.59
N ARG A 327 8.22 -28.67 -7.20
CA ARG A 327 6.94 -27.95 -7.32
C ARG A 327 6.41 -27.48 -5.96
N VAL A 328 6.49 -28.33 -4.92
CA VAL A 328 5.99 -28.02 -3.57
C VAL A 328 6.75 -26.84 -2.95
N GLU A 329 8.07 -26.77 -3.14
CA GLU A 329 8.87 -25.62 -2.68
C GLU A 329 8.45 -24.33 -3.39
N ILE A 330 8.25 -24.38 -4.72
CA ILE A 330 7.79 -23.21 -5.50
C ILE A 330 6.41 -22.75 -5.04
N GLU A 331 5.45 -23.66 -4.90
CA GLU A 331 4.08 -23.36 -4.47
C GLU A 331 4.07 -22.72 -3.07
N ARG A 332 4.86 -23.27 -2.13
CA ARG A 332 5.03 -22.71 -0.78
C ARG A 332 5.61 -21.29 -0.83
N ASP A 333 6.68 -21.07 -1.59
CA ASP A 333 7.37 -19.78 -1.64
C ASP A 333 6.49 -18.70 -2.30
N VAL A 334 5.76 -19.06 -3.36
CA VAL A 334 4.78 -18.16 -4.01
C VAL A 334 3.63 -17.82 -3.06
N ALA A 335 3.06 -18.82 -2.36
CA ALA A 335 2.02 -18.57 -1.37
C ALA A 335 2.50 -17.66 -0.23
N ARG A 336 3.74 -17.85 0.21
CA ARG A 336 4.40 -17.01 1.21
C ARG A 336 4.55 -15.56 0.73
N LEU A 337 5.05 -15.35 -0.50
CA LEU A 337 5.26 -14.02 -1.06
C LEU A 337 3.96 -13.25 -1.28
N PHE A 338 2.92 -13.89 -1.83
CA PHE A 338 1.68 -13.21 -2.23
C PHE A 338 0.63 -13.09 -1.12
N ALA A 339 0.71 -13.87 -0.04
CA ALA A 339 -0.25 -13.81 1.05
C ALA A 339 0.35 -14.09 2.43
N GLY A 340 1.17 -15.14 2.56
CA GLY A 340 1.63 -15.64 3.86
C GLY A 340 2.41 -14.62 4.69
N ASN A 341 3.38 -13.92 4.08
CA ASN A 341 4.19 -12.92 4.79
C ASN A 341 3.34 -11.76 5.32
N PHE A 342 2.33 -11.31 4.56
CA PHE A 342 1.42 -10.27 5.02
C PHE A 342 0.55 -10.78 6.17
N LYS A 343 -0.14 -11.91 5.98
CA LYS A 343 -1.03 -12.50 6.99
C LYS A 343 -0.32 -12.76 8.32
N GLN A 344 0.93 -13.23 8.26
CA GLN A 344 1.78 -13.37 9.43
C GLN A 344 2.10 -12.01 10.10
N SER A 345 2.46 -11.00 9.31
CA SER A 345 2.87 -9.68 9.83
C SER A 345 1.74 -8.97 10.56
N VAL A 346 0.50 -9.13 10.11
CA VAL A 346 -0.71 -8.49 10.68
C VAL A 346 -1.51 -9.41 11.61
N GLY A 347 -1.01 -10.62 11.90
CA GLY A 347 -1.68 -11.55 12.80
C GLY A 347 -3.00 -12.14 12.29
N MET A 348 -3.22 -12.16 10.97
CA MET A 348 -4.43 -12.73 10.35
C MET A 348 -4.51 -14.26 10.39
N THR A 349 -3.46 -14.97 10.83
CA THR A 349 -3.42 -16.43 10.70
C THR A 349 -2.70 -17.15 11.83
N GLU A 350 -3.32 -18.24 12.30
CA GLU A 350 -2.65 -19.54 12.42
C GLU A 350 -2.33 -20.02 10.99
N TYR A 351 -1.17 -19.61 10.45
CA TYR A 351 -0.64 -20.25 9.24
C TYR A 351 0.01 -21.53 9.77
N PRO A 352 -0.44 -22.74 9.39
CA PRO A 352 0.27 -23.94 9.76
C PRO A 352 1.62 -23.90 9.06
N LEU A 353 2.64 -23.46 9.79
CA LEU A 353 4.00 -23.90 9.55
C LEU A 353 3.97 -25.40 9.85
N GLU A 354 3.57 -26.21 8.87
CA GLU A 354 3.79 -27.65 8.97
C GLU A 354 5.26 -27.86 9.30
N GLN A 355 5.43 -28.66 10.35
CA GLN A 355 6.65 -28.97 11.07
C GLN A 355 7.82 -29.24 10.12
N VAL A 356 8.73 -28.27 10.00
CA VAL A 356 10.10 -28.59 9.60
C VAL A 356 10.84 -28.98 10.87
N THR A 357 10.73 -30.26 11.20
CA THR A 357 11.69 -30.90 12.09
C THR A 357 13.08 -30.75 11.46
N VAL A 358 14.03 -30.28 12.28
CA VAL A 358 15.44 -30.02 11.95
C VAL A 358 16.10 -31.17 11.20
#